data_AF-A0A061EQV0-F1
#
_entry.id   AF-A0A061EQV0-F1
#
_cell.length_a   1.000
_cell.length_b   1.000
_cell.length_c   1.000
_cell.angle_alpha   90.00
_cell.angle_beta   90.00
_cell.angle_gamma   90.00
#
_symmetry.space_group_name_H-M   'P 1'
#
loop_
_entity.id
_entity.type
_entity.pdbx_description
1 polymer ?
#
loop_
_entity_poly.entity_id
_entity_poly.type
_entity_poly.pdbx_seq_one_letter_code
_entity_poly.pdbx_strand_id
1 'polypeptide(L)'
;MDIALFSPSSLFADDGDDEEVSVDEDQTEIHQSYVERKHQFSGIELLIREFSFHQLNANLLWPGTFAFSEWLVQHQSWIDGRRCLELGSGTGALAIFLRKSFNLDITTSDYDDQEIEENIAHNCQANGITPVLPHIKHSWGDPFPTADPDWDLVIASDILLYVKQYPNLIKSLSYLLKSYKPKEDKAVCPVGNDQNSGNVRAKIIIY
;
A
#
# COMPACT_ATOMS: atom_id res chain seq x y z
N MET A 1 -7.30 30.76 -0.03
CA MET A 1 -7.96 29.45 -0.11
C MET A 1 -8.57 29.39 -1.49
N ASP A 2 -7.84 28.78 -2.43
CA ASP A 2 -8.36 28.52 -3.77
C ASP A 2 -8.88 27.09 -3.79
N ILE A 3 -10.19 26.95 -3.92
CA ILE A 3 -10.86 25.66 -4.08
C ILE A 3 -10.78 25.31 -5.56
N ALA A 4 -10.02 24.26 -5.88
CA ALA A 4 -10.08 23.66 -7.20
C ALA A 4 -11.44 22.96 -7.36
N LEU A 5 -12.30 23.53 -8.20
CA LEU A 5 -13.56 22.92 -8.62
C LEU A 5 -13.27 21.85 -9.67
N PHE A 6 -13.33 20.58 -9.25
CA PHE A 6 -13.39 19.45 -10.17
C PHE A 6 -14.79 19.37 -10.80
N SER A 7 -14.87 19.41 -12.13
CA SER A 7 -16.09 19.13 -12.88
C SER A 7 -16.08 17.67 -13.36
N PRO A 8 -17.08 16.84 -13.01
CA PRO A 8 -17.17 15.44 -13.46
C PRO A 8 -17.45 15.26 -14.95
N SER A 9 -17.79 16.33 -15.68
CA SER A 9 -18.25 16.27 -17.07
C SER A 9 -17.17 15.88 -18.08
N SER A 10 -15.90 15.78 -17.68
CA SER A 10 -14.82 15.28 -18.53
C SER A 10 -14.63 13.76 -18.48
N LEU A 11 -15.39 13.04 -17.63
CA LEU A 11 -15.29 11.58 -17.50
C LEU A 11 -16.20 10.81 -18.47
N PHE A 12 -17.11 11.49 -19.16
CA PHE A 12 -18.08 10.88 -20.09
C PHE A 12 -18.25 11.77 -21.32
N ALA A 13 -17.21 11.85 -22.17
CA ALA A 13 -17.39 12.31 -23.54
C ALA A 13 -17.76 11.09 -24.40
N ASP A 14 -18.92 11.20 -25.03
CA ASP A 14 -19.53 10.26 -25.98
C ASP A 14 -18.79 10.37 -27.31
N ASP A 15 -18.08 9.31 -27.73
CA ASP A 15 -17.35 9.28 -29.01
C ASP A 15 -18.32 9.01 -30.16
N GLY A 16 -18.71 10.10 -30.84
CA GLY A 16 -19.24 10.10 -32.18
C GLY A 16 -18.26 10.74 -33.15
N ASP A 17 -17.88 9.93 -34.14
CA ASP A 17 -17.28 10.25 -35.44
C ASP A 17 -15.74 10.22 -35.59
N ASP A 18 -15.35 9.34 -36.52
CA ASP A 18 -14.02 8.99 -37.01
C ASP A 18 -13.29 10.18 -37.69
N GLU A 19 -12.10 10.54 -37.20
CA GLU A 19 -11.04 11.11 -38.04
C GLU A 19 -9.69 10.48 -37.68
N GLU A 20 -9.10 9.77 -38.65
CA GLU A 20 -7.75 9.20 -38.56
C GLU A 20 -6.71 10.34 -38.45
N VAL A 21 -6.15 10.52 -37.26
CA VAL A 21 -4.98 11.37 -37.03
C VAL A 21 -3.74 10.48 -36.98
N SER A 22 -2.87 10.61 -37.98
CA SER A 22 -1.56 9.95 -38.03
C SER A 22 -0.71 10.39 -36.84
N VAL A 23 -0.38 9.45 -35.96
CA VAL A 23 0.47 9.67 -34.78
C VAL A 23 1.93 9.55 -35.19
N ASP A 24 2.62 10.69 -35.31
CA ASP A 24 4.08 10.71 -35.31
C ASP A 24 4.56 10.29 -33.91
N GLU A 25 5.33 9.19 -33.86
CA GLU A 25 5.99 8.67 -32.65
C GLU A 25 7.18 9.57 -32.26
N ASP A 26 6.91 10.79 -31.80
CA ASP A 26 7.88 11.54 -31.01
C ASP A 26 7.77 11.09 -29.54
N GLN A 27 8.70 10.23 -29.13
CA GLN A 27 8.97 9.88 -27.73
C GLN A 27 9.37 11.14 -26.95
N THR A 28 8.39 11.93 -26.57
CA THR A 28 8.54 12.97 -25.57
C THR A 28 8.63 12.26 -24.22
N GLU A 29 9.80 12.30 -23.58
CA GLU A 29 9.95 11.92 -22.17
C GLU A 29 8.94 12.75 -21.35
N ILE A 30 7.81 12.14 -21.00
CA ILE A 30 6.83 12.77 -20.10
C ILE A 30 7.51 12.82 -18.73
N HIS A 31 8.08 13.97 -18.39
CA HIS A 31 8.66 14.17 -17.07
C HIS A 31 7.53 14.12 -16.03
N GLN A 32 7.51 13.07 -15.21
CA GLN A 32 6.57 12.86 -14.12
C GLN A 32 6.56 14.10 -13.20
N SER A 33 5.48 14.89 -13.22
CA SER A 33 5.36 16.02 -12.30
C SER A 33 4.90 15.53 -10.92
N TYR A 34 5.55 16.02 -9.88
CA TYR A 34 5.24 15.64 -8.50
C TYR A 34 5.13 16.85 -7.58
N VAL A 35 4.49 16.63 -6.44
CA VAL A 35 4.43 17.55 -5.31
C VAL A 35 4.80 16.82 -4.04
N GLU A 36 5.52 17.48 -3.14
CA GLU A 36 5.76 16.96 -1.80
C GLU A 36 4.74 17.58 -0.83
N ARG A 37 4.04 16.73 -0.09
CA ARG A 37 3.02 17.15 0.88
C ARG A 37 3.34 16.62 2.26
N LYS A 38 3.06 17.43 3.27
CA LYS A 38 3.13 17.04 4.67
C LYS A 38 1.78 16.50 5.11
N HIS A 39 1.79 15.31 5.68
CA HIS A 39 0.60 14.61 6.17
C HIS A 39 0.77 14.23 7.63
N GLN A 40 -0.31 14.31 8.40
CA GLN A 40 -0.32 13.96 9.81
C GLN A 40 -0.95 12.57 10.00
N PHE A 41 -0.19 11.66 10.59
CA PHE A 41 -0.60 10.31 10.95
C PHE A 41 -0.50 10.14 12.47
N SER A 42 -1.63 10.18 13.18
CA SER A 42 -1.69 10.00 14.65
C SER A 42 -0.60 10.77 15.43
N GLY A 43 -0.35 12.02 15.03
CA GLY A 43 0.66 12.90 15.65
C GLY A 43 2.08 12.82 15.07
N ILE A 44 2.30 11.99 14.05
CA ILE A 44 3.55 11.93 13.28
C ILE A 44 3.36 12.63 11.94
N GLU A 45 4.21 13.62 11.66
CA GLU A 45 4.28 14.24 10.34
C GLU A 45 5.11 13.38 9.39
N LEU A 46 4.56 13.07 8.22
CA LEU A 46 5.28 12.46 7.09
C LEU A 46 5.35 13.42 5.91
N LEU A 47 6.52 13.50 5.27
CA LEU A 47 6.68 14.18 3.98
C LEU A 47 6.57 13.16 2.85
N ILE A 48 5.55 13.27 2.01
CA ILE A 48 5.24 12.30 0.95
C ILE A 48 5.28 13.00 -0.40
N ARG A 49 6.07 12.43 -1.32
CA ARG A 49 6.04 12.76 -2.74
C ARG A 49 4.86 12.06 -3.39
N GLU A 50 4.00 12.87 -3.99
CA GLU A 50 2.81 12.47 -4.74
C GLU A 50 2.97 12.87 -6.20
N PHE A 51 2.74 11.94 -7.11
CA PHE A 51 2.75 12.22 -8.54
C PHE A 51 1.44 12.89 -8.95
N SER A 52 1.50 13.67 -10.02
CA SER A 52 0.32 14.31 -10.59
C SER A 52 -0.56 13.27 -11.28
N PHE A 53 0.05 12.22 -11.84
CA PHE A 53 -0.62 11.12 -12.50
C PHE A 53 0.23 9.86 -12.43
N HIS A 54 -0.41 8.71 -12.32
CA HIS A 54 0.21 7.39 -12.53
C HIS A 54 -0.87 6.47 -13.08
N GLN A 55 -0.58 5.76 -14.17
CA GLN A 55 -1.58 4.93 -14.87
C GLN A 55 -2.22 3.86 -13.98
N LEU A 56 -1.51 3.43 -12.93
CA LEU A 56 -1.93 2.42 -11.95
C LEU A 56 -2.56 3.03 -10.67
N ASN A 57 -2.79 4.35 -10.62
CA ASN A 57 -3.30 5.08 -9.45
C ASN A 57 -2.43 5.01 -8.18
N ALA A 58 -1.13 4.75 -8.34
CA ALA A 58 -0.13 4.79 -7.27
C ALA A 58 0.42 6.21 -7.00
N ASN A 59 -0.22 7.24 -7.57
CA ASN A 59 0.27 8.61 -7.55
C ASN A 59 0.01 9.37 -6.26
N LEU A 60 -1.13 9.12 -5.60
CA LEU A 60 -1.57 9.91 -4.43
C LEU A 60 -1.60 9.07 -3.15
N LEU A 61 -1.54 9.77 -2.01
CA LEU A 61 -1.95 9.20 -0.73
C LEU A 61 -3.47 9.19 -0.63
N TRP A 62 -4.06 8.00 -0.56
CA TRP A 62 -5.51 7.81 -0.52
C TRP A 62 -6.07 8.04 0.90
N PRO A 63 -7.31 8.57 1.02
CA PRO A 63 -7.85 9.01 2.30
C PRO A 63 -8.17 7.86 3.28
N GLY A 64 -8.49 6.65 2.80
CA GLY A 64 -8.74 5.49 3.66
C GLY A 64 -7.51 5.12 4.50
N THR A 65 -6.32 5.39 3.98
CA THR A 65 -5.04 5.16 4.64
C THR A 65 -4.93 5.86 5.99
N PHE A 66 -5.49 7.07 6.14
CA PHE A 66 -5.50 7.75 7.43
C PHE A 66 -6.37 7.04 8.45
N ALA A 67 -7.59 6.68 8.07
CA ALA A 67 -8.51 5.99 8.95
C ALA A 67 -8.00 4.59 9.31
N PHE A 68 -7.37 3.89 8.37
CA PHE A 68 -6.74 2.61 8.63
C PHE A 68 -5.55 2.74 9.60
N SER A 69 -4.74 3.78 9.44
CA SER A 69 -3.62 4.05 10.36
C SER A 69 -4.09 4.30 11.79
N GLU A 70 -5.18 5.06 11.98
CA GLU A 70 -5.78 5.30 13.29
C GLU A 70 -6.36 4.02 13.89
N TRP A 71 -7.02 3.20 13.07
CA TRP A 71 -7.54 1.92 13.50
C TRP A 71 -6.41 0.98 13.96
N LEU A 72 -5.29 0.92 13.23
CA LEU A 72 -4.12 0.11 13.61
C LEU A 72 -3.47 0.60 14.90
N VAL A 73 -3.42 1.92 15.14
CA VAL A 73 -2.93 2.49 16.41
C VAL A 73 -3.82 2.03 17.58
N GLN A 74 -5.14 2.03 17.39
CA GLN A 74 -6.08 1.54 18.41
C GLN A 74 -6.00 0.02 18.64
N HIS A 75 -5.55 -0.73 17.63
CA HIS A 75 -5.43 -2.19 17.64
C HIS A 75 -3.97 -2.65 17.57
N GLN A 76 -3.05 -1.91 18.20
CA GLN A 76 -1.60 -2.14 18.08
C GLN A 76 -1.17 -3.60 18.36
N SER A 77 -1.84 -4.28 19.29
CA SER A 77 -1.58 -5.69 19.62
C SER A 77 -1.73 -6.66 18.43
N TRP A 78 -2.41 -6.23 17.36
CA TRP A 78 -2.59 -7.00 16.12
C TRP A 78 -1.39 -6.93 15.19
N ILE A 79 -0.51 -5.94 15.35
CA ILE A 79 0.70 -5.73 14.53
C ILE A 79 2.00 -5.93 15.32
N ASP A 80 1.96 -5.85 16.65
CA ASP A 80 3.17 -5.97 17.48
C ASP A 80 3.92 -7.29 17.25
N GLY A 81 5.22 -7.15 16.94
CA GLY A 81 6.15 -8.26 16.72
C GLY A 81 5.94 -9.06 15.42
N ARG A 82 5.06 -8.60 14.54
CA ARG A 82 4.68 -9.29 13.29
C ARG A 82 5.56 -8.88 12.12
N ARG A 83 5.73 -9.80 11.17
CA ARG A 83 6.29 -9.53 9.85
C ARG A 83 5.15 -9.24 8.88
N CYS A 84 5.04 -7.99 8.45
CA CYS A 84 3.92 -7.47 7.70
C CYS A 84 4.27 -7.33 6.21
N LEU A 85 3.32 -7.68 5.35
CA LEU A 85 3.30 -7.32 3.94
C LEU A 85 2.16 -6.32 3.71
N GLU A 86 2.47 -5.15 3.16
CA GLU A 86 1.46 -4.22 2.67
C GLU A 86 1.24 -4.43 1.17
N LEU A 87 0.02 -4.75 0.76
CA LEU A 87 -0.37 -4.84 -0.65
C LEU A 87 -0.99 -3.52 -1.13
N GLY A 88 -0.62 -3.07 -2.32
CA GLY A 88 -1.08 -1.80 -2.88
C GLY A 88 -0.54 -0.61 -2.09
N SER A 89 0.77 -0.58 -1.86
CA SER A 89 1.42 0.41 -1.00
C SER A 89 1.37 1.85 -1.56
N GLY A 90 1.19 2.03 -2.88
CA GLY A 90 1.15 3.32 -3.55
C GLY A 90 2.38 4.18 -3.21
N THR A 91 2.17 5.25 -2.43
CA THR A 91 3.25 6.14 -1.98
C THR A 91 4.15 5.54 -0.87
N GLY A 92 3.72 4.45 -0.22
CA GLY A 92 4.38 3.82 0.91
C GLY A 92 4.13 4.51 2.26
N ALA A 93 3.25 5.51 2.31
CA ALA A 93 3.05 6.34 3.49
C ALA A 93 2.62 5.54 4.74
N LEU A 94 1.72 4.57 4.58
CA LEU A 94 1.29 3.70 5.68
C LEU A 94 2.46 2.85 6.22
N ALA A 95 3.20 2.19 5.32
CA ALA A 95 4.39 1.44 5.68
C ALA A 95 5.41 2.27 6.47
N ILE A 96 5.69 3.49 5.98
CA ILE A 96 6.60 4.43 6.61
C ILE A 96 6.08 4.84 8.00
N PHE A 97 4.79 5.17 8.11
CA PHE A 97 4.17 5.49 9.39
C PHE A 97 4.31 4.35 10.39
N LEU A 98 3.97 3.12 10.00
CA LEU A 98 4.03 1.95 10.88
C LEU A 98 5.47 1.61 11.28
N ARG A 99 6.43 1.78 10.35
CA ARG A 99 7.85 1.64 10.66
C ARG A 99 8.30 2.69 11.69
N LYS A 100 7.93 3.95 11.54
CA LYS A 100 8.34 5.03 12.46
C LYS A 100 7.69 4.91 13.83
N SER A 101 6.41 4.55 13.88
CA SER A 101 5.62 4.52 15.12
C SER A 101 5.91 3.29 15.97
N PHE A 102 6.04 2.13 15.33
CA PHE A 102 6.03 0.84 16.01
C PHE A 102 7.26 -0.01 15.72
N ASN A 103 8.20 0.49 14.90
CA ASN A 103 9.33 -0.30 14.39
C ASN A 103 8.88 -1.63 13.75
N LEU A 104 7.72 -1.60 13.06
CA LEU A 104 7.12 -2.79 12.45
C LEU A 104 8.02 -3.33 11.32
N ASP A 105 8.28 -4.63 11.32
CA ASP A 105 8.97 -5.31 10.22
C ASP A 105 8.02 -5.46 9.02
N ILE A 106 7.92 -4.37 8.26
CA ILE A 106 7.02 -4.24 7.12
C ILE A 106 7.78 -4.27 5.78
N THR A 107 7.23 -5.01 4.84
CA THR A 107 7.59 -5.06 3.41
C THR A 107 6.45 -4.47 2.61
N THR A 108 6.77 -3.59 1.66
CA THR A 108 5.79 -3.00 0.74
C THR A 108 5.64 -3.85 -0.51
N SER A 109 4.49 -3.80 -1.16
CA SER A 109 4.25 -4.44 -2.45
C SER A 109 3.21 -3.67 -3.24
N ASP A 110 3.51 -3.46 -4.50
CA ASP A 110 2.62 -2.84 -5.48
C ASP A 110 2.90 -3.46 -6.86
N TYR A 111 2.28 -2.95 -7.93
CA TYR A 111 2.51 -3.42 -9.29
C TYR A 111 4.01 -3.55 -9.63
N ASP A 112 4.32 -4.41 -10.62
CA ASP A 112 5.68 -4.50 -11.16
C ASP A 112 6.03 -3.25 -11.98
N ASP A 113 6.30 -2.17 -11.25
CA ASP A 113 6.51 -0.82 -11.76
C ASP A 113 7.68 -0.18 -11.00
N GLN A 114 8.71 0.21 -11.74
CA GLN A 114 9.92 0.78 -11.19
C GLN A 114 9.68 2.15 -10.55
N GLU A 115 8.74 2.93 -11.07
CA GLU A 115 8.47 4.28 -10.59
C GLU A 115 7.83 4.23 -9.19
N ILE A 116 6.98 3.25 -8.92
CA ILE A 116 6.39 3.02 -7.60
C ILE A 116 7.47 2.64 -6.58
N GLU A 117 8.34 1.69 -6.93
CA GLU A 117 9.45 1.25 -6.07
C GLU A 117 10.37 2.43 -5.72
N GLU A 118 10.77 3.22 -6.71
CA GLU A 118 11.61 4.39 -6.52
C GLU A 118 10.91 5.48 -5.70
N ASN A 119 9.59 5.64 -5.86
CA ASN A 119 8.82 6.59 -5.06
C ASN A 119 8.73 6.20 -3.59
N ILE A 120 8.50 4.91 -3.31
CA ILE A 120 8.51 4.40 -1.94
C ILE A 120 9.90 4.58 -1.33
N ALA A 121 10.97 4.31 -2.07
CA ALA A 121 12.34 4.52 -1.60
C ALA A 121 12.63 6.00 -1.31
N HIS A 122 12.21 6.92 -2.19
CA HIS A 122 12.32 8.37 -1.97
C HIS A 122 11.58 8.79 -0.70
N ASN A 123 10.34 8.36 -0.54
CA ASN A 123 9.51 8.67 0.63
C ASN A 123 10.10 8.08 1.93
N CYS A 124 10.69 6.89 1.88
CA CYS A 124 11.41 6.32 3.02
C CYS A 124 12.55 7.25 3.46
N GLN A 125 13.40 7.67 2.52
CA GLN A 125 14.55 8.53 2.79
C GLN A 125 14.11 9.90 3.31
N ALA A 126 13.10 10.52 2.68
CA ALA A 126 12.54 11.80 3.09
C ALA A 126 12.02 11.78 4.54
N ASN A 127 11.61 10.60 5.04
CA ASN A 127 11.11 10.40 6.39
C ASN A 127 12.13 9.78 7.36
N GLY A 128 13.40 9.64 6.94
CA GLY A 128 14.49 9.15 7.78
C GLY A 128 14.53 7.64 7.99
N ILE A 129 13.89 6.86 7.11
CA ILE A 129 13.93 5.40 7.14
C ILE A 129 15.14 4.90 6.35
N THR A 130 16.15 4.43 7.09
CA THR A 130 17.39 3.85 6.54
C THR A 130 17.74 2.56 7.29
N PRO A 131 17.94 1.43 6.59
CA PRO A 131 17.77 1.23 5.15
C PRO A 131 16.31 1.45 4.70
N VAL A 132 16.11 1.72 3.41
CA VAL A 132 14.76 1.82 2.82
C VAL A 132 13.97 0.54 3.09
N LEU A 133 12.64 0.65 3.16
CA LEU A 133 11.79 -0.51 3.35
C LEU A 133 11.97 -1.50 2.19
N PRO A 134 11.97 -2.81 2.46
CA PRO A 134 11.95 -3.79 1.38
C PRO A 134 10.67 -3.63 0.57
N HIS A 135 10.79 -3.76 -0.75
CA HIS A 135 9.70 -3.61 -1.70
C HIS A 135 9.61 -4.84 -2.61
N ILE A 136 8.38 -5.25 -2.93
CA ILE A 136 8.08 -6.35 -3.84
C ILE A 136 7.23 -5.81 -4.97
N LYS A 137 7.86 -5.70 -6.13
CA LYS A 137 7.21 -5.52 -7.43
C LYS A 137 6.39 -6.77 -7.77
N HIS A 138 5.08 -6.68 -7.60
CA HIS A 138 4.12 -7.76 -7.80
C HIS A 138 2.76 -7.23 -8.27
N SER A 139 2.51 -7.40 -9.56
CA SER A 139 1.17 -7.25 -10.11
C SER A 139 0.28 -8.40 -9.63
N TRP A 140 -0.91 -8.09 -9.10
CA TRP A 140 -1.78 -9.14 -8.58
C TRP A 140 -2.14 -10.17 -9.66
N GLY A 141 -2.28 -11.41 -9.24
CA GLY A 141 -2.54 -12.53 -10.14
C GLY A 141 -1.28 -13.18 -10.71
N ASP A 142 -0.14 -12.49 -10.71
CA ASP A 142 1.12 -13.07 -11.14
C ASP A 142 1.71 -14.00 -10.06
N PRO A 143 2.60 -14.95 -10.44
CA PRO A 143 3.35 -15.73 -9.46
C PRO A 143 4.09 -14.80 -8.50
N PHE A 144 3.92 -15.04 -7.20
CA PHE A 144 4.63 -14.25 -6.19
C PHE A 144 6.14 -14.53 -6.31
N PRO A 145 7.01 -13.51 -6.27
CA PRO A 145 8.45 -13.70 -6.48
C PRO A 145 9.12 -14.46 -5.32
N THR A 146 8.47 -14.52 -4.16
CA THR A 146 8.95 -15.28 -3.00
C THR A 146 8.27 -16.65 -2.93
N ALA A 147 9.06 -17.71 -3.10
CA ALA A 147 8.57 -19.10 -3.07
C ALA A 147 8.17 -19.58 -1.67
N ASP A 148 8.73 -18.99 -0.61
CA ASP A 148 8.40 -19.31 0.78
C ASP A 148 8.16 -18.01 1.59
N PRO A 149 7.00 -17.35 1.40
CA PRO A 149 6.70 -16.10 2.07
C PRO A 149 6.51 -16.32 3.58
N ASP A 150 7.25 -15.58 4.40
CA ASP A 150 7.27 -15.73 5.86
C ASP A 150 6.64 -14.55 6.61
N TRP A 151 5.99 -13.63 5.88
CA TRP A 151 5.10 -12.63 6.47
C TRP A 151 4.01 -13.35 7.24
N ASP A 152 3.73 -12.91 8.45
CA ASP A 152 2.66 -13.43 9.29
C ASP A 152 1.42 -12.52 9.28
N LEU A 153 1.51 -11.29 8.75
CA LEU A 153 0.40 -10.36 8.51
C LEU A 153 0.41 -9.83 7.08
N VAL A 154 -0.76 -9.68 6.48
CA VAL A 154 -0.97 -8.90 5.27
C VAL A 154 -1.93 -7.76 5.59
N ILE A 155 -1.56 -6.54 5.22
CA ILE A 155 -2.42 -5.35 5.29
C ILE A 155 -2.63 -4.77 3.90
N ALA A 156 -3.75 -4.08 3.69
CA ALA A 156 -3.99 -3.31 2.48
C ALA A 156 -4.97 -2.17 2.77
N SER A 157 -4.73 -1.00 2.18
CA SER A 157 -5.60 0.18 2.30
C SER A 157 -6.02 0.68 0.92
N ASP A 158 -7.29 1.01 0.73
CA ASP A 158 -7.79 1.66 -0.49
C ASP A 158 -7.55 0.84 -1.80
N ILE A 159 -7.40 -0.48 -1.70
CA ILE A 159 -7.02 -1.33 -2.84
C ILE A 159 -8.18 -1.79 -3.72
N LEU A 160 -9.44 -1.60 -3.30
CA LEU A 160 -10.63 -2.18 -3.96
C LEU A 160 -11.22 -1.29 -5.07
N LEU A 161 -10.38 -0.59 -5.82
CA LEU A 161 -10.80 0.38 -6.84
C LEU A 161 -11.34 -0.27 -8.13
N TYR A 162 -10.65 -1.28 -8.64
CA TYR A 162 -10.92 -1.87 -9.94
C TYR A 162 -11.51 -3.27 -9.81
N VAL A 163 -12.82 -3.40 -10.03
CA VAL A 163 -13.55 -4.69 -9.97
C VAL A 163 -12.93 -5.75 -10.89
N LYS A 164 -12.42 -5.33 -12.06
CA LYS A 164 -11.72 -6.22 -13.01
C LYS A 164 -10.49 -6.92 -12.41
N GLN A 165 -9.87 -6.31 -11.40
CA GLN A 165 -8.69 -6.87 -10.72
C GLN A 165 -9.03 -7.76 -9.53
N TYR A 166 -10.30 -7.87 -9.12
CA TYR A 166 -10.67 -8.70 -7.97
C TYR A 166 -10.29 -10.18 -8.14
N PRO A 167 -10.45 -10.83 -9.30
CA PRO A 167 -9.98 -12.21 -9.50
C PRO A 167 -8.46 -12.35 -9.28
N ASN A 168 -7.68 -11.37 -9.73
CA ASN A 168 -6.23 -11.32 -9.59
C ASN A 168 -5.83 -11.11 -8.12
N LEU A 169 -6.47 -10.17 -7.43
CA LEU A 169 -6.30 -9.94 -5.99
C LEU A 169 -6.60 -11.21 -5.18
N ILE A 170 -7.74 -11.85 -5.44
CA ILE A 170 -8.13 -13.10 -4.76
C ILE A 170 -7.09 -14.19 -4.99
N LYS A 171 -6.53 -14.30 -6.20
CA LYS A 171 -5.46 -15.26 -6.52
C LYS A 171 -4.22 -15.01 -5.68
N SER A 172 -3.76 -13.76 -5.58
CA SER A 172 -2.61 -13.37 -4.74
C SER A 172 -2.86 -13.64 -3.25
N LEU A 173 -4.00 -13.21 -2.72
CA LEU A 173 -4.38 -13.42 -1.32
C LEU A 173 -4.49 -14.91 -1.00
N SER A 174 -5.06 -15.71 -1.91
CA SER A 174 -5.15 -17.17 -1.76
C SER A 174 -3.77 -17.83 -1.67
N TYR A 175 -2.80 -17.37 -2.46
CA TYR A 175 -1.42 -17.85 -2.37
C TYR A 175 -0.78 -17.49 -1.02
N LEU A 176 -0.91 -16.24 -0.58
CA LEU A 176 -0.35 -15.76 0.70
C LEU A 176 -0.98 -16.47 1.92
N LEU A 177 -2.27 -16.81 1.84
CA LEU A 177 -2.96 -17.60 2.87
C LEU A 177 -2.47 -19.06 2.90
N LYS A 178 -2.35 -19.70 1.73
CA LYS A 178 -1.93 -21.11 1.65
C LYS A 178 -0.47 -21.33 2.03
N SER A 179 0.37 -20.33 1.77
CA SER A 179 1.80 -20.38 2.08
C SER A 179 2.11 -20.05 3.54
N TYR A 180 1.10 -19.59 4.30
CA TYR A 180 1.30 -19.22 5.69
C TYR A 180 1.67 -20.41 6.57
N LYS A 181 2.78 -20.26 7.28
CA LYS A 181 3.21 -21.18 8.34
C LYS A 181 2.94 -20.52 9.69
N PRO A 182 2.05 -21.09 10.53
CA PRO A 182 1.86 -20.58 11.89
C PRO A 182 3.19 -20.59 12.63
N LYS A 183 3.60 -19.45 13.18
CA LYS A 183 4.69 -19.41 14.14
C LYS A 183 4.15 -19.96 15.46
N GLU A 184 4.87 -20.87 16.11
CA GLU A 184 4.57 -21.20 17.50
C GLU A 184 4.74 -19.93 18.33
N ASP A 185 3.64 -19.45 18.92
CA ASP A 185 3.68 -18.36 19.89
C ASP A 185 4.64 -18.80 21.00
N LYS A 186 5.83 -18.17 21.08
CA LYS A 186 6.63 -18.28 22.29
C LYS A 186 5.77 -17.75 23.41
N ALA A 187 5.32 -18.66 24.28
CA ALA A 187 4.44 -18.38 25.40
C ALA A 187 4.90 -17.11 26.12
N VAL A 188 4.19 -16.02 25.90
CA VAL A 188 4.30 -14.84 26.75
C VAL A 188 3.72 -15.26 28.09
N CYS A 189 4.52 -15.16 29.15
CA CYS A 189 4.07 -15.46 30.51
C CYS A 189 2.75 -14.71 30.77
N PRO A 190 1.66 -15.39 31.17
CA PRO A 190 0.41 -14.73 31.40
C PRO A 190 0.52 -13.90 32.69
N VAL A 191 0.58 -12.58 32.55
CA VAL A 191 0.24 -11.66 33.63
C VAL A 191 -1.11 -11.07 33.26
N GLY A 192 -2.16 -11.53 33.94
CA GLY A 192 -3.51 -10.98 33.84
C GLY A 192 -4.53 -11.98 33.29
N ASN A 193 -5.45 -12.39 34.15
CA ASN A 193 -6.62 -13.18 33.80
C ASN A 193 -7.50 -12.41 32.81
N ASP A 194 -7.48 -12.81 31.54
CA ASP A 194 -8.64 -12.71 30.68
C ASP A 194 -8.92 -14.09 30.10
N GLN A 195 -10.03 -14.69 30.55
CA GLN A 195 -10.54 -15.91 29.97
C GLN A 195 -11.27 -15.59 28.68
N ASN A 196 -10.98 -16.40 27.66
CA ASN A 196 -11.76 -16.63 26.44
C ASN A 196 -11.34 -15.85 25.18
N SER A 197 -10.36 -16.39 24.45
CA SER A 197 -10.50 -16.74 23.03
C SER A 197 -9.22 -17.43 22.57
N GLY A 198 -9.32 -18.45 21.72
CA GLY A 198 -8.15 -18.93 20.98
C GLY A 198 -7.56 -17.72 20.26
N ASN A 199 -6.25 -17.47 20.43
CA ASN A 199 -5.55 -16.27 19.97
C ASN A 199 -5.41 -16.28 18.44
N VAL A 200 -6.52 -16.30 17.71
CA VAL A 200 -6.55 -16.29 16.25
C VAL A 200 -6.32 -14.86 15.81
N ARG A 201 -5.05 -14.48 15.69
CA ARG A 201 -4.67 -13.20 15.09
C ARG A 201 -5.06 -13.20 13.61
N ALA A 202 -5.74 -12.14 13.17
CA ALA A 202 -6.11 -12.01 11.76
C ALA A 202 -4.86 -12.06 10.88
N LYS A 203 -4.91 -12.90 9.83
CA LYS A 203 -3.82 -13.04 8.86
C LYS A 203 -3.82 -11.92 7.81
N ILE A 204 -5.02 -11.47 7.43
CA ILE A 204 -5.24 -10.43 6.41
C ILE A 204 -6.17 -9.38 7.01
N ILE A 205 -5.82 -8.10 6.85
CA ILE A 205 -6.66 -6.95 7.21
C ILE A 205 -6.72 -6.04 5.98
N ILE A 206 -7.91 -5.80 5.45
CA ILE A 206 -8.14 -4.90 4.31
C ILE A 206 -9.08 -3.81 4.79
N TYR A 207 -8.71 -2.55 4.54
CA TYR A 207 -9.48 -1.36 4.88
C TYR A 207 -9.85 -0.58 3.61
#